data_AF-A0A922IPE6-F1
#
_entry.id   AF-A0A922IPE6-F1
#
_cell.length_a   1.000
_cell.length_b   1.000
_cell.length_c   1.000
_cell.angle_alpha   90.00
_cell.angle_beta   90.00
_cell.angle_gamma   90.00
#
_symmetry.space_group_name_H-M   'P 1'
#
loop_
_entity.id
_entity.type
_entity.pdbx_description
1 polymer ?
#
loop_
_entity_poly.entity_id
_entity_poly.type
_entity_poly.pdbx_seq_one_letter_code
_entity_poly.pdbx_strand_id
1 'polypeptide(L)'
;MSDDVNNLSLKEKQGPKLPGKSMLPIVHVVGPELSKFELSYFDREPRGYWKFIRQFETYVASRVTDVSQRLLYLIHNCKGKAKTAIEGCVMMEASSGYKRARKILKRLFGQSHVIARETLEDLFSAVNFEYIDGDQLSNLAIKMENCAMVLEQMNYTSDLNSLVTLERIVRLLPQPMQAQWADWVDELTEDNRQPTFDELTQFIASRARVACSRLGRLSNRSRKGHNVKRTVTCNQSKEIVRQRKLNAVCVPTTMPLINVHSS
;
A
#
# COMPACT_ATOMS: atom_id res chain seq x y z
N MET A 1 -35.77 36.37 99.84
CA MET A 1 -35.55 36.17 98.39
C MET A 1 -34.12 35.63 98.24
N SER A 2 -33.72 34.60 98.99
CA SER A 2 -34.17 33.20 98.98
C SER A 2 -33.75 32.49 97.70
N ASP A 3 -32.52 31.99 97.78
CA ASP A 3 -32.07 30.65 97.41
C ASP A 3 -33.18 29.70 96.95
N ASP A 4 -32.96 29.05 95.81
CA ASP A 4 -33.56 27.75 95.51
C ASP A 4 -32.45 26.73 95.27
N VAL A 5 -32.33 25.87 96.28
CA VAL A 5 -31.61 24.61 96.34
C VAL A 5 -32.57 23.50 95.92
N ASN A 6 -32.00 22.38 95.44
CA ASN A 6 -32.58 21.02 95.35
C ASN A 6 -33.49 20.71 94.15
N ASN A 7 -33.48 19.51 93.54
CA ASN A 7 -32.85 18.22 93.88
C ASN A 7 -32.71 17.33 92.62
N LEU A 8 -31.81 16.36 92.73
CA LEU A 8 -31.53 15.21 91.87
C LEU A 8 -32.76 14.43 91.36
N SER A 9 -32.70 13.92 90.13
CA SER A 9 -32.67 12.46 89.88
C SER A 9 -32.36 12.10 88.42
N LEU A 10 -31.60 11.02 88.28
CA LEU A 10 -31.10 10.41 87.05
C LEU A 10 -32.23 9.94 86.13
N LYS A 11 -32.04 10.13 84.81
CA LYS A 11 -32.24 9.06 83.83
C LYS A 11 -31.16 9.13 82.74
N GLU A 12 -30.31 8.12 82.73
CA GLU A 12 -29.48 7.74 81.59
C GLU A 12 -30.34 7.72 80.32
N LYS A 13 -29.86 8.38 79.26
CA LYS A 13 -30.17 7.95 77.89
C LYS A 13 -28.87 7.82 77.12
N GLN A 14 -28.51 6.56 76.89
CA GLN A 14 -27.48 6.14 75.96
C GLN A 14 -27.63 6.87 74.62
N GLY A 15 -26.58 7.61 74.23
CA GLY A 15 -26.33 7.90 72.82
C GLY A 15 -25.95 6.60 72.10
N PRO A 16 -26.46 6.33 70.89
CA PRO A 16 -26.09 5.14 70.16
C PRO A 16 -24.63 5.23 69.68
N LYS A 17 -23.88 4.19 70.06
CA LYS A 17 -22.53 3.83 69.63
C LYS A 17 -22.43 3.85 68.09
N LEU A 18 -21.37 4.46 67.56
CA LEU A 18 -20.91 4.26 66.18
C LEU A 18 -20.20 2.89 66.08
N PRO A 19 -20.63 1.97 65.18
CA PRO A 19 -19.82 0.82 64.82
C PRO A 19 -19.46 0.84 63.33
N GLY A 20 -18.18 0.55 63.05
CA GLY A 20 -17.77 -0.17 61.86
C GLY A 20 -17.86 0.58 60.52
N LYS A 21 -16.71 1.11 60.09
CA LYS A 21 -16.42 1.34 58.67
C LYS A 21 -16.59 0.01 57.93
N SER A 22 -17.70 -0.21 57.22
CA SER A 22 -17.77 -1.26 56.22
C SER A 22 -17.41 -0.65 54.86
N MET A 23 -16.37 -1.22 54.27
CA MET A 23 -15.90 -0.92 52.92
C MET A 23 -17.05 -1.11 51.95
N LEU A 24 -17.42 -0.03 51.25
CA LEU A 24 -18.07 -0.17 49.96
C LEU A 24 -17.10 -0.95 49.06
N PRO A 25 -17.57 -1.95 48.29
CA PRO A 25 -16.68 -2.67 47.40
C PRO A 25 -16.11 -1.64 46.42
N ILE A 26 -14.77 -1.59 46.37
CA ILE A 26 -14.06 -0.93 45.28
C ILE A 26 -14.57 -1.63 44.02
N VAL A 27 -15.50 -0.98 43.33
CA VAL A 27 -15.82 -1.34 41.96
C VAL A 27 -14.51 -1.07 41.23
N HIS A 28 -13.75 -2.13 40.98
CA HIS A 28 -12.79 -2.15 39.89
C HIS A 28 -13.62 -1.82 38.65
N VAL A 29 -13.64 -0.55 38.28
CA VAL A 29 -13.92 -0.15 36.92
C VAL A 29 -12.74 -0.74 36.15
N VAL A 30 -12.92 -2.00 35.73
CA VAL A 30 -12.18 -2.57 34.62
C VAL A 30 -12.55 -1.68 33.46
N GLY A 31 -11.76 -0.61 33.25
CA GLY A 31 -11.75 0.10 32.00
C GLY A 31 -11.58 -0.95 30.91
N PRO A 32 -12.21 -0.78 29.73
CA PRO A 32 -12.18 -1.79 28.70
C PRO A 32 -10.73 -2.21 28.53
N GLU A 33 -10.43 -3.49 28.80
CA GLU A 33 -9.14 -4.07 28.47
C GLU A 33 -8.84 -3.54 27.07
N LEU A 34 -7.79 -2.73 26.96
CA LEU A 34 -7.21 -2.40 25.68
C LEU A 34 -6.82 -3.76 25.15
N SER A 35 -7.74 -4.39 24.41
CA SER A 35 -7.52 -5.66 23.77
C SER A 35 -6.16 -5.52 23.11
N LYS A 36 -5.36 -6.59 23.13
CA LYS A 36 -4.05 -6.70 22.51
C LYS A 36 -4.13 -6.51 20.98
N PHE A 37 -4.79 -5.46 20.51
CA PHE A 37 -4.53 -4.82 19.26
C PHE A 37 -3.08 -4.40 19.33
N GLU A 38 -2.23 -5.18 18.68
CA GLU A 38 -0.87 -4.75 18.37
C GLU A 38 -1.01 -3.50 17.50
N LEU A 39 -1.02 -2.33 18.15
CA LEU A 39 -0.65 -1.09 17.50
C LEU A 39 0.67 -1.38 16.79
N SER A 40 0.67 -1.26 15.47
CA SER A 40 1.88 -1.50 14.70
C SER A 40 2.98 -0.58 15.24
N TYR A 41 4.10 -1.19 15.65
CA TYR A 41 5.20 -0.43 16.23
C TYR A 41 5.76 0.55 15.22
N PHE A 42 6.04 1.78 15.66
CA PHE A 42 6.58 2.82 14.80
C PHE A 42 8.06 3.09 15.12
N ASP A 43 8.94 2.98 14.13
CA ASP A 43 10.35 3.37 14.25
C ASP A 43 10.66 4.61 13.41
N ARG A 44 10.59 4.50 12.07
CA ARG A 44 11.01 5.58 11.17
C ARG A 44 10.33 5.69 9.82
N GLU A 45 9.59 4.67 9.40
CA GLU A 45 9.11 4.63 8.03
C GLU A 45 8.15 5.81 7.76
N PRO A 46 8.47 6.74 6.85
CA PRO A 46 7.64 7.92 6.61
C PRO A 46 6.18 7.56 6.30
N ARG A 47 5.99 6.48 5.52
CA ARG A 47 4.68 5.92 5.16
C ARG A 47 3.88 5.40 6.37
N GLY A 48 4.58 4.95 7.42
CA GLY A 48 3.97 4.40 8.63
C GLY A 48 3.47 5.47 9.59
N TYR A 49 3.96 6.71 9.49
CA TYR A 49 3.70 7.75 10.50
C TYR A 49 2.20 8.08 10.63
N TRP A 50 1.53 8.39 9.52
CA TRP A 50 0.11 8.79 9.57
C TRP A 50 -0.79 7.64 10.00
N LYS A 51 -0.53 6.43 9.48
CA LYS A 51 -1.25 5.22 9.88
C LYS A 51 -1.10 4.99 11.39
N PHE A 52 0.13 5.09 11.90
CA PHE A 52 0.43 4.94 13.32
C PHE A 52 -0.30 6.00 14.17
N ILE A 53 -0.18 7.28 13.84
CA ILE A 53 -0.83 8.36 14.60
C ILE A 53 -2.35 8.21 14.59
N ARG A 54 -2.95 7.89 13.43
CA ARG A 54 -4.39 7.67 13.31
C ARG A 54 -4.86 6.50 14.18
N GLN A 55 -4.16 5.38 14.10
CA GLN A 55 -4.46 4.20 14.94
C GLN A 55 -4.29 4.54 16.43
N PHE A 56 -3.21 5.24 16.80
CA PHE A 56 -2.97 5.63 18.18
C PHE A 56 -4.08 6.56 18.72
N GLU A 57 -4.51 7.53 17.93
CA GLU A 57 -5.60 8.43 18.28
C GLU A 57 -6.93 7.67 18.46
N THR A 58 -7.23 6.77 17.53
CA THR A 58 -8.46 5.98 17.54
C THR A 58 -8.51 4.95 18.68
N TYR A 59 -7.41 4.26 18.98
CA TYR A 59 -7.43 3.15 19.93
C TYR A 59 -6.97 3.53 21.34
N VAL A 60 -6.04 4.48 21.47
CA VAL A 60 -5.48 4.88 22.77
C VAL A 60 -6.04 6.23 23.20
N ALA A 61 -5.85 7.27 22.38
CA ALA A 61 -6.17 8.63 22.82
C ALA A 61 -7.68 8.83 23.03
N SER A 62 -8.54 8.11 22.30
CA SER A 62 -10.00 8.18 22.48
C SER A 62 -10.51 7.44 23.73
N ARG A 63 -9.77 6.44 24.22
CA ARG A 63 -10.23 5.53 25.30
C ARG A 63 -9.57 5.76 26.65
N VAL A 64 -8.28 6.08 26.65
CA VAL A 64 -7.51 6.33 27.87
C VAL A 64 -7.73 7.77 28.27
N THR A 65 -8.28 8.07 29.44
CA THR A 65 -8.48 9.46 29.90
C THR A 65 -7.23 10.05 30.57
N ASP A 66 -6.44 9.21 31.23
CA ASP A 66 -5.21 9.62 31.90
C ASP A 66 -4.09 9.95 30.90
N VAL A 67 -3.57 11.18 30.99
CA VAL A 67 -2.58 11.68 30.01
C VAL A 67 -1.20 11.05 30.24
N SER A 68 -0.88 10.67 31.47
CA SER A 68 0.38 9.98 31.80
C SER A 68 0.41 8.60 31.14
N GLN A 69 -0.70 7.86 31.22
CA GLN A 69 -0.88 6.58 30.53
C GLN A 69 -0.80 6.76 29.01
N ARG A 70 -1.47 7.77 28.43
CA ARG A 70 -1.34 8.06 26.98
C ARG A 70 0.12 8.29 26.58
N LEU A 71 0.89 9.04 27.37
CA LEU A 71 2.32 9.26 27.12
C LEU A 71 3.11 7.94 27.18
N LEU A 72 2.89 7.12 28.21
CA LEU A 72 3.55 5.83 28.34
C LEU A 72 3.20 4.88 27.18
N TYR A 73 1.93 4.81 26.77
CA TYR A 73 1.51 4.05 25.59
C TYR A 73 2.17 4.57 24.32
N LEU A 74 2.27 5.90 24.14
CA LEU A 74 2.93 6.47 22.96
C LEU A 74 4.40 6.07 22.89
N ILE A 75 5.11 6.13 24.02
CA ILE A 75 6.52 5.72 24.13
C ILE A 75 6.66 4.21 23.89
N HIS A 76 5.77 3.39 24.47
CA HIS A 76 5.84 1.93 24.36
C HIS A 76 5.60 1.42 22.94
N ASN A 77 4.72 2.09 22.19
CA ASN A 77 4.44 1.74 20.80
C ASN A 77 5.45 2.32 19.79
N CYS A 78 6.42 3.13 20.25
CA CYS A 78 7.55 3.55 19.45
C CYS A 78 8.74 2.58 19.64
N LYS A 79 9.54 2.40 18.60
CA LYS A 79 10.80 1.65 18.59
C LYS A 79 11.94 2.51 18.06
N GLY A 80 13.16 1.98 18.25
CA GLY A 80 14.39 2.56 17.70
C GLY A 80 14.49 4.07 17.91
N LYS A 81 14.65 4.78 16.80
CA LYS A 81 14.93 6.21 16.80
C LYS A 81 13.70 7.06 17.12
N ALA A 82 12.48 6.59 16.86
CA ALA A 82 11.28 7.28 17.32
C ALA A 82 11.19 7.24 18.85
N LYS A 83 11.44 6.08 19.46
CA LYS A 83 11.41 5.93 20.92
C LYS A 83 12.44 6.81 21.60
N THR A 84 13.71 6.73 21.18
CA THR A 84 14.79 7.57 21.72
C THR A 84 14.48 9.06 21.63
N ALA A 85 13.78 9.50 20.58
CA ALA A 85 13.43 10.91 20.43
C ALA A 85 12.41 11.42 21.47
N ILE A 86 11.57 10.54 22.03
CA ILE A 86 10.46 10.95 22.91
C ILE A 86 10.51 10.37 24.32
N GLU A 87 11.38 9.40 24.61
CA GLU A 87 11.40 8.72 25.91
C GLU A 87 11.67 9.68 27.08
N GLY A 88 12.51 10.69 26.87
CA GLY A 88 12.79 11.73 27.88
C GLY A 88 11.59 12.62 28.22
N CYS A 89 10.51 12.60 27.42
CA CYS A 89 9.29 13.35 27.73
C CYS A 89 8.58 12.86 28.99
N VAL A 90 8.88 11.64 29.47
CA VAL A 90 8.33 11.09 30.72
C VAL A 90 8.80 11.86 31.97
N MET A 91 9.90 12.61 31.88
CA MET A 91 10.42 13.43 32.99
C MET A 91 9.69 14.76 33.17
N MET A 92 8.77 15.11 32.26
CA MET A 92 7.97 16.33 32.33
C MET A 92 6.62 16.06 32.98
N GLU A 93 5.91 17.14 33.34
CA GLU A 93 4.48 17.06 33.67
C GLU A 93 3.69 16.39 32.54
N ALA A 94 2.74 15.51 32.87
CA ALA A 94 2.13 14.57 31.94
C ALA A 94 1.51 15.22 30.70
N SER A 95 0.76 16.31 30.87
CA SER A 95 0.14 17.04 29.76
C SER A 95 1.18 17.65 28.82
N SER A 96 2.18 18.30 29.40
CA SER A 96 3.29 18.93 28.69
C SER A 96 4.17 17.90 27.98
N GLY A 97 4.49 16.79 28.65
CA GLY A 97 5.28 15.68 28.14
C GLY A 97 4.60 15.01 26.95
N TYR A 98 3.31 14.69 27.05
CA TYR A 98 2.52 14.10 25.95
C TYR A 98 2.45 15.02 24.73
N LYS A 99 2.16 16.31 24.94
CA LYS A 99 2.14 17.31 23.86
C LYS A 99 3.51 17.44 23.19
N ARG A 100 4.58 17.47 23.99
CA ARG A 100 5.95 17.54 23.47
C ARG A 100 6.34 16.30 22.66
N ALA A 101 6.03 15.10 23.16
CA ALA A 101 6.30 13.85 22.48
C ALA A 101 5.63 13.82 21.08
N ARG A 102 4.33 14.16 21.00
CA ARG A 102 3.61 14.26 19.71
C ARG A 102 4.23 15.30 18.78
N LYS A 103 4.64 16.46 19.30
CA LYS A 103 5.31 17.50 18.51
C LYS A 103 6.65 17.01 17.95
N ILE A 104 7.43 16.28 18.73
CA ILE A 104 8.71 15.71 18.29
C ILE A 104 8.48 14.66 17.20
N LEU A 105 7.54 13.73 17.40
CA LEU A 105 7.21 12.71 16.38
C LEU A 105 6.77 13.36 15.06
N LYS A 106 5.87 14.35 15.11
CA LYS A 106 5.43 15.07 13.92
C LYS A 106 6.57 15.80 13.23
N ARG A 107 7.44 16.47 14.00
CA ARG A 107 8.58 17.21 13.45
C ARG A 107 9.59 16.30 12.77
N LEU A 108 9.88 15.14 13.36
CA LEU A 108 10.95 14.25 12.87
C LEU A 108 10.48 13.27 11.80
N PHE A 109 9.24 12.81 11.89
CA PHE A 109 8.75 11.71 11.03
C PHE A 109 7.42 12.02 10.32
N GLY A 110 6.71 13.07 10.74
CA GLY A 110 5.39 13.45 10.24
C GLY A 110 5.38 14.63 9.28
N GLN A 111 6.49 14.88 8.58
CA GLN A 111 6.59 15.98 7.64
C GLN A 111 5.83 15.65 6.35
N SER A 112 4.71 16.35 6.10
CA SER A 112 3.81 16.00 5.00
C SER A 112 4.50 15.97 3.63
N HIS A 113 5.39 16.91 3.35
CA HIS A 113 6.12 16.96 2.07
C HIS A 113 7.07 15.77 1.89
N VAL A 114 7.71 15.29 2.96
CA VAL A 114 8.54 14.09 2.92
C VAL A 114 7.67 12.88 2.65
N ILE A 115 6.57 12.73 3.39
CA ILE A 115 5.69 11.57 3.25
C ILE A 115 5.06 11.55 1.85
N ALA A 116 4.55 12.68 1.36
CA ALA A 116 3.97 12.78 0.03
C ALA A 116 4.97 12.36 -1.06
N ARG A 117 6.20 12.87 -0.98
CA ARG A 117 7.27 12.51 -1.92
C ARG A 117 7.61 11.02 -1.85
N GLU A 118 7.84 10.48 -0.66
CA GLU A 118 8.18 9.06 -0.49
C GLU A 118 7.04 8.13 -0.94
N THR A 119 5.78 8.54 -0.73
CA THR A 119 4.61 7.80 -1.22
C THR A 119 4.53 7.80 -2.74
N LEU A 120 4.80 8.93 -3.40
CA LEU A 120 4.86 9.01 -4.87
C LEU A 120 6.06 8.23 -5.44
N GLU A 121 7.25 8.35 -4.85
CA GLU A 121 8.42 7.58 -5.28
C GLU A 121 8.21 6.07 -5.10
N ASP A 122 7.54 5.63 -4.04
CA ASP A 122 7.15 4.23 -3.88
C ASP A 122 6.22 3.77 -5.00
N LEU A 123 5.22 4.59 -5.36
CA LEU A 123 4.33 4.34 -6.48
C LEU A 123 5.11 4.20 -7.81
N PHE A 124 6.10 5.05 -8.06
CA PHE A 124 6.91 4.99 -9.27
C PHE A 124 7.89 3.80 -9.28
N SER A 125 8.48 3.47 -8.14
CA SER A 125 9.42 2.36 -8.00
C SER A 125 8.76 0.98 -8.08
N ALA A 126 7.46 0.92 -7.75
CA ALA A 126 6.66 -0.29 -7.81
C ALA A 126 6.47 -0.87 -9.22
N VAL A 127 6.89 -0.10 -10.23
CA VAL A 127 6.53 -0.36 -11.61
C VAL A 127 7.79 -0.60 -12.44
N ASN A 128 8.07 -1.88 -12.70
CA ASN A 128 9.05 -2.26 -13.71
C ASN A 128 8.37 -3.20 -14.72
N PHE A 129 7.81 -2.61 -15.78
CA PHE A 129 6.98 -3.32 -16.74
C PHE A 129 7.77 -3.74 -17.97
N GLU A 130 8.61 -4.77 -17.82
CA GLU A 130 9.04 -5.55 -18.99
C GLU A 130 7.87 -6.39 -19.54
N TYR A 131 6.91 -6.76 -18.67
CA TYR A 131 5.63 -7.37 -19.04
C TYR A 131 4.56 -7.10 -17.98
N ILE A 132 3.43 -6.51 -18.40
CA ILE A 132 2.24 -6.34 -17.56
C ILE A 132 1.29 -7.54 -17.73
N ASP A 133 0.93 -8.21 -16.63
CA ASP A 133 -0.30 -9.00 -16.54
C ASP A 133 -1.39 -8.32 -15.71
N GLY A 134 -2.56 -8.95 -15.64
CA GLY A 134 -3.70 -8.40 -14.91
C GLY A 134 -3.45 -8.25 -13.41
N ASP A 135 -2.62 -9.11 -12.81
CA ASP A 135 -2.30 -9.04 -11.39
C ASP A 135 -1.40 -7.84 -11.10
N GLN A 136 -0.41 -7.57 -11.97
CA GLN A 136 0.42 -6.37 -11.86
C GLN A 136 -0.39 -5.07 -12.02
N LEU A 137 -1.35 -5.01 -12.95
CA LEU A 137 -2.25 -3.85 -13.07
C LEU A 137 -3.13 -3.68 -11.85
N SER A 138 -3.64 -4.78 -11.30
CA SER A 138 -4.47 -4.75 -10.10
C SER A 138 -3.67 -4.20 -8.92
N ASN A 139 -2.43 -4.66 -8.75
CA ASN A 139 -1.53 -4.15 -7.71
C ASN A 139 -1.19 -2.67 -7.92
N LEU A 140 -0.99 -2.22 -9.17
CA LEU A 140 -0.77 -0.80 -9.47
C LEU A 140 -2.01 0.04 -9.11
N ALA A 141 -3.21 -0.38 -9.51
CA ALA A 141 -4.45 0.32 -9.18
C ALA A 141 -4.62 0.47 -7.66
N ILE A 142 -4.43 -0.62 -6.90
CA ILE A 142 -4.49 -0.60 -5.44
C ILE A 142 -3.45 0.35 -4.85
N LYS A 143 -2.23 0.37 -5.40
CA LYS A 143 -1.18 1.31 -4.94
C LYS A 143 -1.55 2.76 -5.23
N MET A 144 -2.14 3.03 -6.38
CA MET A 144 -2.61 4.38 -6.74
C MET A 144 -3.73 4.84 -5.80
N GLU A 145 -4.73 4.00 -5.52
CA GLU A 145 -5.79 4.30 -4.54
C GLU A 145 -5.21 4.60 -3.15
N ASN A 146 -4.29 3.77 -2.66
CA ASN A 146 -3.64 4.01 -1.37
C ASN A 146 -2.80 5.29 -1.36
N CYS A 147 -2.13 5.61 -2.48
CA CYS A 147 -1.39 6.86 -2.65
C CYS A 147 -2.33 8.07 -2.57
N ALA A 148 -3.46 8.03 -3.27
CA ALA A 148 -4.48 9.08 -3.26
C ALA A 148 -4.99 9.34 -1.84
N MET A 149 -5.39 8.29 -1.12
CA MET A 149 -5.87 8.39 0.27
C MET A 149 -4.88 9.10 1.19
N VAL A 150 -3.58 8.79 1.07
CA VAL A 150 -2.53 9.36 1.92
C VAL A 150 -2.30 10.84 1.58
N LEU A 151 -2.19 11.17 0.30
CA LEU A 151 -1.90 12.54 -0.14
C LEU A 151 -3.10 13.48 0.06
N GLU A 152 -4.32 13.02 -0.17
CA GLU A 152 -5.57 13.76 0.12
C GLU A 152 -5.66 14.14 1.60
N GLN A 153 -5.38 13.18 2.50
CA GLN A 153 -5.38 13.40 3.94
C GLN A 153 -4.38 14.48 4.38
N MET A 154 -3.36 14.75 3.57
CA MET A 154 -2.33 15.77 3.81
C MET A 154 -2.53 17.05 2.99
N ASN A 155 -3.60 17.17 2.18
CA ASN A 155 -3.86 18.25 1.22
C ASN A 155 -2.82 18.37 0.09
N TYR A 156 -2.30 17.26 -0.42
CA TYR A 156 -1.38 17.19 -1.58
C TYR A 156 -2.12 16.74 -2.87
N THR A 157 -3.39 17.14 -3.01
CA THR A 157 -4.21 16.80 -4.19
C THR A 157 -3.73 17.48 -5.46
N SER A 158 -3.12 18.67 -5.34
CA SER A 158 -2.46 19.36 -6.46
C SER A 158 -1.29 18.57 -7.01
N ASP A 159 -0.50 17.94 -6.14
CA ASP A 159 0.67 17.15 -6.54
C ASP A 159 0.25 15.85 -7.23
N LEU A 160 -0.82 15.20 -6.75
CA LEU A 160 -1.45 14.04 -7.41
C LEU A 160 -1.90 14.39 -8.83
N ASN A 161 -2.65 15.48 -8.97
CA ASN A 161 -3.23 15.92 -10.25
C ASN A 161 -2.26 16.74 -11.11
N SER A 162 -0.99 16.87 -10.69
CA SER A 162 0.00 17.57 -11.51
C SER A 162 0.29 16.76 -12.77
N LEU A 163 0.41 17.46 -13.89
CA LEU A 163 0.78 16.84 -15.17
C LEU A 163 2.05 15.98 -15.06
N VAL A 164 3.03 16.44 -14.27
CA VAL A 164 4.28 15.71 -14.03
C VAL A 164 4.04 14.34 -13.38
N THR A 165 3.18 14.26 -12.36
CA THR A 165 2.83 12.99 -11.71
C THR A 165 2.11 12.07 -12.69
N LEU A 166 1.10 12.59 -13.40
CA LEU A 166 0.32 11.80 -14.36
C LEU A 166 1.20 11.26 -15.49
N GLU A 167 2.00 12.11 -16.12
CA GLU A 167 2.93 11.72 -17.18
C GLU A 167 3.91 10.66 -16.70
N ARG A 168 4.43 10.78 -15.47
CA ARG A 168 5.36 9.80 -14.92
C ARG A 168 4.71 8.43 -14.77
N ILE A 169 3.44 8.36 -14.33
CA ILE A 169 2.70 7.10 -14.26
C ILE A 169 2.44 6.54 -15.65
N VAL A 170 1.98 7.37 -16.59
CA VAL A 170 1.69 6.95 -17.97
C VAL A 170 2.95 6.40 -18.64
N ARG A 171 4.09 7.07 -18.49
CA ARG A 171 5.38 6.61 -19.04
C ARG A 171 5.81 5.25 -18.50
N LEU A 172 5.37 4.88 -17.31
CA LEU A 172 5.65 3.56 -16.76
C LEU A 172 4.86 2.47 -17.49
N LEU A 173 3.66 2.77 -18.01
CA LEU A 173 2.81 1.80 -18.73
C LEU A 173 3.40 1.37 -20.08
N PRO A 174 3.09 0.16 -20.59
CA PRO A 174 3.42 -0.27 -21.94
C PRO A 174 2.84 0.67 -23.00
N GLN A 175 3.59 0.89 -24.09
CA GLN A 175 3.21 1.76 -25.22
C GLN A 175 1.75 1.60 -25.71
N PRO A 176 1.19 0.38 -25.90
CA PRO A 176 -0.20 0.23 -26.31
C PRO A 176 -1.21 0.80 -25.30
N MET A 177 -0.87 0.77 -24.02
CA MET A 177 -1.71 1.30 -22.95
C MET A 177 -1.58 2.81 -22.82
N GLN A 178 -0.40 3.38 -23.13
CA GLN A 178 -0.22 4.83 -23.25
C GLN A 178 -1.13 5.41 -24.34
N ALA A 179 -1.18 4.76 -25.51
CA ALA A 179 -2.09 5.16 -26.59
C ALA A 179 -3.56 5.05 -26.16
N GLN A 180 -3.95 3.93 -25.55
CA GLN A 180 -5.31 3.74 -25.01
C GLN A 180 -5.69 4.76 -23.93
N TRP A 181 -4.72 5.24 -23.16
CA TRP A 181 -4.95 6.32 -22.20
C TRP A 181 -5.14 7.65 -22.92
N ALA A 182 -4.36 7.95 -23.97
CA ALA A 182 -4.55 9.15 -24.77
C ALA A 182 -5.94 9.20 -25.41
N ASP A 183 -6.41 8.08 -25.99
CA ASP A 183 -7.76 7.97 -26.56
C ASP A 183 -8.84 8.22 -25.48
N TRP A 184 -8.68 7.64 -24.30
CA TRP A 184 -9.61 7.84 -23.17
C TRP A 184 -9.64 9.31 -22.72
N VAL A 185 -8.48 9.95 -22.61
CA VAL A 185 -8.40 11.36 -22.20
C VAL A 185 -9.05 12.28 -23.23
N ASP A 186 -8.85 12.03 -24.52
CA ASP A 186 -9.49 12.78 -25.60
C ASP A 186 -11.02 12.74 -25.46
N GLU A 187 -11.60 11.55 -25.22
CA GLU A 187 -13.04 11.38 -24.98
C GLU A 187 -13.52 12.06 -23.69
N LEU A 188 -12.69 12.10 -22.64
CA LEU A 188 -13.08 12.57 -21.31
C LEU A 188 -12.91 14.08 -21.11
N THR A 189 -12.07 14.71 -21.93
CA THR A 189 -11.65 16.11 -21.78
C THR A 189 -12.13 17.00 -22.92
N GLU A 190 -13.37 16.78 -23.38
CA GLU A 190 -14.04 17.66 -24.36
C GLU A 190 -14.02 19.16 -23.94
N ASP A 191 -13.96 19.43 -22.62
CA ASP A 191 -13.88 20.78 -22.04
C ASP A 191 -12.45 21.37 -21.93
N ASN A 192 -11.44 20.78 -22.57
CA ASN A 192 -10.01 21.17 -22.47
C ASN A 192 -9.42 21.17 -21.04
N ARG A 193 -10.02 20.43 -20.10
CA ARG A 193 -9.46 20.25 -18.76
C ARG A 193 -8.35 19.20 -18.77
N GLN A 194 -7.45 19.27 -17.80
CA GLN A 194 -6.47 18.19 -17.59
C GLN A 194 -7.16 16.96 -16.99
N PRO A 195 -6.72 15.74 -17.35
CA PRO A 195 -7.16 14.54 -16.67
C PRO A 195 -6.65 14.54 -15.22
N THR A 196 -7.34 13.82 -14.35
CA THR A 196 -7.05 13.72 -12.93
C THR A 196 -6.37 12.39 -12.59
N PHE A 197 -5.75 12.34 -11.42
CA PHE A 197 -5.15 11.12 -10.88
C PHE A 197 -6.19 10.02 -10.67
N ASP A 198 -7.40 10.39 -10.25
CA ASP A 198 -8.51 9.45 -10.06
C ASP A 198 -8.93 8.81 -11.39
N GLU A 199 -9.07 9.61 -12.45
CA GLU A 199 -9.41 9.09 -13.79
C GLU A 199 -8.36 8.14 -14.34
N LEU A 200 -7.07 8.45 -14.13
CA LEU A 200 -5.98 7.54 -14.48
C LEU A 200 -6.03 6.25 -13.65
N THR A 201 -6.37 6.35 -12.36
CA THR A 201 -6.55 5.19 -11.48
C THR A 201 -7.70 4.30 -11.97
N GLN A 202 -8.84 4.90 -12.33
CA GLN A 202 -10.00 4.20 -12.88
C GLN A 202 -9.68 3.52 -14.22
N PHE A 203 -8.93 4.19 -15.10
CA PHE A 203 -8.43 3.61 -16.34
C PHE A 203 -7.60 2.34 -16.07
N ILE A 204 -6.60 2.43 -15.19
CA ILE A 204 -5.72 1.30 -14.84
C ILE A 204 -6.52 0.16 -14.22
N ALA A 205 -7.43 0.45 -13.28
CA ALA A 205 -8.32 -0.53 -12.67
C ALA A 205 -9.23 -1.22 -13.72
N SER A 206 -9.74 -0.46 -14.70
CA SER A 206 -10.52 -1.00 -15.81
C SER A 206 -9.69 -1.96 -16.68
N ARG A 207 -8.47 -1.55 -17.06
CA ARG A 207 -7.54 -2.41 -17.81
C ARG A 207 -7.14 -3.66 -17.03
N ALA A 208 -6.97 -3.55 -15.70
CA ALA A 208 -6.73 -4.69 -14.82
C ALA A 208 -7.86 -5.72 -14.90
N ARG A 209 -9.12 -5.28 -14.74
CA ARG A 209 -10.30 -6.16 -14.84
C ARG A 209 -10.39 -6.85 -16.21
N VAL A 210 -10.18 -6.11 -17.29
CA VAL A 210 -10.16 -6.67 -18.64
C VAL A 210 -9.07 -7.72 -18.78
N ALA A 211 -7.84 -7.44 -18.32
CA ALA A 211 -6.71 -8.38 -18.39
C ALA A 211 -6.95 -9.66 -17.56
N CYS A 212 -7.61 -9.55 -16.41
CA CYS A 212 -7.97 -10.69 -15.55
C CYS A 212 -9.14 -11.52 -16.10
N SER A 213 -9.97 -10.92 -16.95
CA SER A 213 -11.11 -11.60 -17.59
C SER A 213 -10.66 -12.76 -18.49
N ARG A 214 -11.59 -13.68 -18.80
CA ARG A 214 -11.32 -14.79 -19.71
C ARG A 214 -10.86 -14.30 -21.09
N LEU A 215 -11.50 -13.24 -21.61
CA LEU A 215 -11.18 -12.66 -22.91
C LEU A 215 -9.82 -11.97 -22.91
N GLY A 216 -9.49 -11.20 -21.88
CA GLY A 216 -8.17 -10.59 -21.75
C GLY A 216 -7.04 -11.62 -21.66
N ARG A 217 -7.28 -12.75 -20.97
CA ARG A 217 -6.33 -13.86 -20.92
C ARG A 217 -6.12 -14.53 -22.29
N LEU A 218 -7.11 -14.55 -23.17
CA LEU A 218 -6.94 -15.04 -24.56
C LEU A 218 -6.07 -14.07 -25.37
N SER A 219 -6.32 -12.77 -25.27
CA SER A 219 -5.54 -11.73 -25.93
C SER A 219 -4.07 -11.72 -25.48
N ASN A 220 -3.80 -11.97 -24.19
CA ASN A 220 -2.44 -12.02 -23.65
C ASN A 220 -1.70 -13.33 -23.95
N ARG A 221 -2.40 -14.46 -24.16
CA ARG A 221 -1.75 -15.76 -24.48
C ARG A 221 -0.95 -15.73 -25.78
N SER A 222 -1.37 -14.93 -26.76
CA SER A 222 -0.67 -14.81 -28.06
C SER A 222 0.75 -14.23 -27.93
N ARG A 223 1.01 -13.45 -26.87
CA ARG A 223 2.33 -12.82 -26.61
C ARG A 223 3.35 -13.75 -25.94
N LYS A 224 2.91 -14.73 -25.13
CA LYS A 224 3.82 -15.69 -24.45
C LYS A 224 4.39 -16.78 -25.36
N GLY A 225 3.85 -16.96 -26.57
CA GLY A 225 4.24 -18.04 -27.49
C GLY A 225 5.37 -17.72 -28.48
N HIS A 226 5.87 -16.49 -28.55
CA HIS A 226 6.81 -16.07 -29.60
C HIS A 226 8.29 -16.04 -29.17
N ASN A 227 8.63 -16.46 -27.95
CA ASN A 227 10.03 -16.56 -27.50
C ASN A 227 10.43 -17.93 -26.91
N VAL A 228 9.79 -19.01 -27.41
CA VAL A 228 10.31 -20.37 -27.25
C VAL A 228 10.69 -20.88 -28.63
N LYS A 229 11.99 -20.76 -28.94
CA LYS A 229 12.73 -21.49 -29.98
C LYS A 229 11.89 -21.99 -31.16
N ARG A 230 11.74 -21.15 -32.20
CA ARG A 230 11.75 -21.69 -33.58
C ARG A 230 13.19 -22.09 -33.92
N THR A 231 13.64 -23.14 -33.28
CA THR A 231 14.79 -23.94 -33.71
C THR A 231 14.27 -25.37 -33.67
N VAL A 232 14.38 -26.07 -34.80
CA VAL A 232 13.73 -27.37 -35.12
C VAL A 232 12.29 -27.16 -35.59
N THR A 233 11.96 -27.05 -36.88
CA THR A 233 12.36 -27.89 -38.02
C THR A 233 12.47 -27.07 -39.32
N CYS A 234 13.70 -26.79 -39.77
CA CYS A 234 14.01 -26.63 -41.19
C CYS A 234 15.28 -27.42 -41.51
N ASN A 235 15.28 -28.71 -41.13
CA ASN A 235 16.30 -29.67 -41.54
C ASN A 235 15.74 -30.78 -42.44
N GLN A 236 14.48 -30.72 -42.87
CA GLN A 236 13.96 -31.62 -43.92
C GLN A 236 13.96 -30.99 -45.33
N SER A 237 14.28 -29.69 -45.46
CA SER A 237 14.33 -29.01 -46.77
C SER A 237 15.72 -28.92 -47.38
N LYS A 238 16.79 -29.36 -46.69
CA LYS A 238 18.17 -29.35 -47.21
C LYS A 238 18.72 -30.72 -47.63
N GLU A 239 18.04 -31.82 -47.27
CA GLU A 239 18.45 -33.16 -47.71
C GLU A 239 17.86 -33.54 -49.08
N ILE A 240 16.65 -33.06 -49.41
CA ILE A 240 16.01 -33.31 -50.71
C ILE A 240 16.74 -32.61 -51.87
N VAL A 241 17.45 -31.50 -51.61
CA VAL A 241 18.21 -30.78 -52.65
C VAL A 241 19.64 -31.32 -52.82
N ARG A 242 20.21 -32.00 -51.80
CA ARG A 242 21.54 -32.62 -51.91
C ARG A 242 21.53 -34.00 -52.58
N GLN A 243 20.43 -34.75 -52.48
CA GLN A 243 20.30 -36.05 -53.16
C GLN A 243 19.91 -35.96 -54.64
N ARG A 244 19.48 -34.79 -55.14
CA ARG A 244 19.26 -34.57 -56.58
C ARG A 244 20.52 -34.16 -57.37
N LYS A 245 21.67 -34.01 -56.72
CA LYS A 245 22.93 -33.58 -57.37
C LYS A 245 24.02 -34.66 -57.48
N LEU A 246 23.73 -35.92 -57.13
CA LEU A 246 24.67 -37.04 -57.33
C LEU A 246 24.31 -38.03 -58.45
N ASN A 247 23.15 -37.90 -59.12
CA ASN A 247 22.79 -38.74 -60.28
C ASN A 247 22.91 -37.98 -61.61
N ALA A 248 23.87 -37.06 -61.72
CA ALA A 248 24.14 -36.34 -62.96
C ALA A 248 25.64 -36.43 -63.32
N VAL A 249 26.15 -37.65 -63.46
CA VAL A 249 27.41 -37.92 -64.16
C VAL A 249 27.30 -39.25 -64.93
N CYS A 250 27.51 -39.14 -66.24
CA CYS A 250 27.86 -40.19 -67.23
C CYS A 250 26.80 -41.17 -67.74
N VAL A 251 26.19 -40.80 -68.88
CA VAL A 251 25.91 -41.75 -69.97
C VAL A 251 26.57 -41.19 -71.25
N PRO A 252 27.55 -41.87 -71.86
CA PRO A 252 28.06 -41.49 -73.18
C PRO A 252 27.09 -41.96 -74.26
N THR A 253 26.70 -41.03 -75.13
CA THR A 253 25.94 -41.27 -76.35
C THR A 253 26.83 -41.93 -77.40
N THR A 254 26.54 -43.17 -77.80
CA THR A 254 27.03 -43.76 -79.05
C THR A 254 25.92 -43.73 -80.10
N MET A 255 26.17 -43.03 -81.20
CA MET A 255 25.34 -43.03 -82.41
C MET A 255 25.48 -44.36 -83.18
N PRO A 256 24.42 -44.84 -83.86
CA PRO A 256 24.58 -45.73 -84.99
C PRO A 256 24.56 -44.94 -86.31
N LEU A 257 25.65 -45.07 -87.09
CA LEU A 257 25.66 -44.76 -88.52
C LEU A 257 25.09 -45.97 -89.29
N ILE A 258 24.19 -45.66 -90.21
CA ILE A 258 23.65 -46.57 -91.21
C ILE A 258 24.78 -46.87 -92.22
N ASN A 259 24.86 -48.12 -92.70
CA ASN A 259 24.69 -48.48 -94.13
C ASN A 259 25.69 -49.53 -94.72
N VAL A 260 25.10 -50.46 -95.50
CA VAL A 260 25.61 -51.13 -96.73
C VAL A 260 26.44 -52.44 -96.68
N HIS A 261 25.93 -53.44 -97.45
CA HIS A 261 26.56 -54.57 -98.17
C HIS A 261 27.28 -55.66 -97.34
N SER A 262 27.42 -56.92 -97.76
CA SER A 262 26.99 -57.76 -98.90
C SER A 262 27.38 -59.20 -98.54
N SER A 263 26.71 -60.16 -99.18
CA SER A 263 27.11 -61.56 -99.42
C SER A 263 27.01 -62.57 -98.27
#